data_AF-A0A9Q2C8T0-F1
#
_entry.id   AF-A0A9Q2C8T0-F1
#
_cell.length_a   1.000
_cell.length_b   1.000
_cell.length_c   1.000
_cell.angle_alpha   90.00
_cell.angle_beta   90.00
_cell.angle_gamma   90.00
#
_symmetry.space_group_name_H-M   'P 1'
#
loop_
_entity.id
_entity.type
_entity.pdbx_description
1 polymer ?
#
loop_
_entity_poly.entity_id
_entity_poly.type
_entity_poly.pdbx_seq_one_letter_code
_entity_poly.pdbx_strand_id
1 'polypeptide(L)'
;MAARDFPTPETQRKKLSAAALRAIWQRNPTPEVRDLLWEIYRLQDIARQAYGVVTLTRMWGIDKPFLARLDALDSALFAEPCLWERPLGWSTAEEQALKRLSRGRR
;
A
#
# COMPACT_ATOMS: atom_id res chain seq x y z
N MET A 1 19.37 13.30 -12.16
CA MET A 1 18.77 14.00 -11.00
C MET A 1 18.69 13.00 -9.86
N ALA A 2 19.43 13.22 -8.77
CA ALA A 2 19.33 12.35 -7.60
C ALA A 2 17.96 12.55 -6.94
N ALA A 3 17.18 11.49 -6.78
CA ALA A 3 15.99 11.50 -5.95
C ALA A 3 16.43 11.92 -4.55
N ARG A 4 16.02 13.10 -4.08
CA ARG A 4 16.21 13.46 -2.68
C ARG A 4 15.31 12.53 -1.89
N ASP A 5 15.91 11.59 -1.16
CA ASP A 5 15.19 10.71 -0.26
C ASP A 5 14.28 11.53 0.65
N PHE A 6 12.99 11.19 0.67
CA PHE A 6 12.07 11.82 1.60
C PHE A 6 12.52 11.48 3.03
N PRO A 7 12.65 12.48 3.93
CA PRO A 7 13.13 12.23 5.27
C PRO A 7 12.20 11.22 5.97
N THR A 8 12.80 10.20 6.57
CA THR A 8 12.09 9.21 7.39
C THR A 8 11.36 9.96 8.50
N PRO A 9 10.03 9.82 8.67
CA PRO A 9 9.30 10.60 9.66
C PRO A 9 9.73 10.19 11.08
N GLU A 10 10.48 11.06 11.76
CA GLU A 10 10.93 10.88 13.15
C GLU A 10 9.82 11.14 14.18
N THR A 11 8.67 11.67 13.76
CA THR A 11 7.54 12.02 14.63
C THR A 11 6.26 11.38 14.13
N GLN A 12 5.50 10.75 15.04
CA GLN A 12 4.19 10.17 14.75
C GLN A 12 3.22 11.28 14.33
N ARG A 13 3.19 11.60 13.02
CA ARG A 13 2.25 12.56 12.46
C ARG A 13 0.83 12.02 12.64
N LYS A 14 -0.07 12.88 13.12
CA LYS A 14 -1.50 12.56 13.23
C LYS A 14 -2.03 12.15 11.86
N LYS A 15 -2.67 10.97 11.79
CA LYS A 15 -3.34 10.50 10.58
C LYS A 15 -4.40 11.51 10.17
N LEU A 16 -4.37 11.95 8.91
CA LEU A 16 -5.35 12.89 8.38
C LEU A 16 -6.67 12.17 8.11
N SER A 17 -7.77 12.71 8.62
CA SER A 17 -9.12 12.28 8.25
C SER A 17 -9.51 12.87 6.89
N ALA A 18 -10.54 12.30 6.25
CA ALA A 18 -11.11 12.87 5.03
C ALA A 18 -11.57 14.33 5.23
N ALA A 19 -12.08 14.68 6.41
CA ALA A 19 -12.45 16.06 6.75
C ALA A 19 -11.22 16.97 6.82
N ALA A 20 -10.10 16.50 7.38
CA ALA A 20 -8.85 17.26 7.43
C ALA A 20 -8.28 17.50 6.02
N LEU A 21 -8.33 16.49 5.14
CA LEU A 21 -7.92 16.63 3.73
C LEU A 21 -8.79 17.64 2.98
N ARG A 22 -10.11 17.62 3.19
CA ARG A 22 -11.02 18.64 2.62
C ARG A 22 -10.70 20.03 3.14
N ALA A 23 -10.41 20.19 4.43
CA ALA A 23 -10.02 21.48 5.00
C ALA A 23 -8.70 22.00 4.41
N ILE A 24 -7.76 21.12 4.04
CA ILE A 24 -6.54 21.52 3.32
C ILE A 24 -6.90 22.10 1.94
N TRP A 25 -7.73 21.41 1.16
CA TRP A 25 -8.20 21.91 -0.15
C TRP A 25 -8.87 23.28 -0.04
N GLN A 26 -9.81 23.44 0.90
CA GLN A 26 -10.55 24.70 1.07
C GLN A 26 -9.65 25.89 1.42
N ARG A 27 -8.55 25.66 2.15
CA ARG A 27 -7.60 26.70 2.52
C ARG A 27 -6.60 27.02 1.41
N ASN A 28 -6.30 26.06 0.53
CA ASN A 28 -5.29 26.24 -0.51
C ASN A 28 -5.62 25.44 -1.79
N PRO A 29 -6.54 25.95 -2.64
CA PRO A 29 -7.03 25.22 -3.79
C PRO A 29 -6.13 25.39 -5.02
N THR A 30 -4.87 24.96 -4.93
CA THR A 30 -3.94 24.99 -6.07
C THR A 30 -3.95 23.67 -6.84
N PRO A 31 -3.57 23.67 -8.13
CA PRO A 31 -3.44 22.43 -8.91
C PRO A 31 -2.54 21.38 -8.23
N GLU A 32 -1.44 21.81 -7.62
CA GLU A 32 -0.49 20.91 -6.95
C GLU A 32 -1.11 20.25 -5.72
N VAL A 33 -1.89 20.99 -4.93
CA VAL A 33 -2.61 20.44 -3.78
C VAL A 33 -3.68 19.46 -4.24
N ARG A 34 -4.37 19.74 -5.35
CA ARG A 34 -5.35 18.80 -5.92
C ARG A 34 -4.67 17.49 -6.31
N ASP A 35 -3.53 17.55 -7.00
CA ASP A 35 -2.81 16.37 -7.47
C ASP A 35 -2.27 15.55 -6.28
N LEU A 36 -1.77 16.21 -5.24
CA LEU A 36 -1.37 15.55 -3.99
C LEU A 36 -2.55 14.88 -3.27
N LEU A 37 -3.71 15.54 -3.21
CA LEU A 37 -4.91 14.96 -2.59
C LEU A 37 -5.44 13.77 -3.39
N TRP A 38 -5.34 13.82 -4.72
CA TRP A 38 -5.67 12.69 -5.58
C TRP A 38 -4.72 11.51 -5.32
N GLU A 39 -3.42 11.77 -5.24
CA GLU A 39 -2.43 10.72 -4.95
C GLU A 39 -2.66 10.08 -3.57
N ILE A 40 -2.97 10.88 -2.55
CA ILE A 40 -3.37 10.37 -1.23
C ILE A 40 -4.62 9.50 -1.34
N TYR A 41 -5.64 9.94 -2.07
CA TYR A 41 -6.86 9.17 -2.25
C TYR A 41 -6.61 7.83 -2.95
N ARG A 42 -5.78 7.84 -3.99
CA ARG A 42 -5.38 6.66 -4.77
C ARG A 42 -4.64 5.64 -3.90
N LEU A 43 -3.64 6.07 -3.14
CA LEU A 43 -2.92 5.21 -2.19
C LEU A 43 -3.84 4.67 -1.07
N GLN A 44 -4.79 5.48 -0.60
CA GLN A 44 -5.80 5.01 0.35
C GLN A 44 -6.72 3.94 -0.26
N ASP A 45 -6.99 3.98 -1.56
CA ASP A 45 -7.78 2.95 -2.23
C ASP A 45 -7.05 1.61 -2.24
N ILE A 46 -5.77 1.61 -2.57
CA ILE A 46 -4.91 0.41 -2.50
C ILE A 46 -4.89 -0.17 -1.08
N ALA A 47 -4.77 0.69 -0.06
CA ALA A 47 -4.85 0.26 1.34
C ALA A 47 -6.21 -0.38 1.69
N ARG A 48 -7.32 0.11 1.12
CA ARG A 48 -8.65 -0.51 1.29
C ARG A 48 -8.72 -1.87 0.60
N GLN A 49 -8.15 -2.01 -0.60
CA GLN A 49 -8.07 -3.29 -1.30
C GLN A 49 -7.26 -4.32 -0.49
N ALA A 50 -6.10 -3.91 0.03
CA ALA A 50 -5.28 -4.73 0.92
C ALA A 50 -6.04 -5.18 2.18
N TYR A 51 -6.78 -4.26 2.81
CA TYR A 51 -7.65 -4.59 3.94
C TYR A 51 -8.72 -5.61 3.54
N GLY A 52 -9.34 -5.48 2.36
CA GLY A 52 -10.30 -6.44 1.83
C GLY A 52 -9.74 -7.85 1.70
N VAL A 53 -8.52 -8.00 1.18
CA VAL A 53 -7.82 -9.30 1.08
C VAL A 53 -7.61 -9.92 2.46
N VAL A 54 -7.08 -9.15 3.42
CA VAL A 54 -6.86 -9.60 4.81
C VAL A 54 -8.17 -10.03 5.48
N THR A 55 -9.23 -9.25 5.29
CA THR A 55 -10.56 -9.54 5.82
C THR A 55 -11.13 -10.82 5.22
N LEU A 56 -10.99 -11.05 3.92
CA LEU A 56 -11.44 -12.27 3.26
C LEU A 56 -10.74 -13.51 3.83
N THR A 57 -9.40 -13.46 3.94
CA THR A 57 -8.62 -14.58 4.49
C THR A 57 -9.06 -14.93 5.91
N ARG A 58 -9.32 -13.92 6.74
CA ARG A 58 -9.68 -14.12 8.15
C ARG A 58 -11.09 -14.68 8.34
N MET A 59 -12.05 -14.24 7.53
CA MET A 59 -13.47 -14.58 7.75
C MET A 59 -13.92 -15.80 6.96
N TRP A 60 -13.36 -16.04 5.76
CA TRP A 60 -13.82 -17.09 4.85
C TRP A 60 -12.70 -18.01 4.35
N GLY A 61 -11.44 -17.73 4.71
CA GLY A 61 -10.30 -18.53 4.27
C GLY A 61 -9.87 -18.21 2.84
N ILE A 62 -9.14 -19.15 2.23
CA ILE A 62 -8.54 -19.01 0.90
C ILE A 62 -9.42 -19.76 -0.10
N ASP A 63 -10.35 -19.03 -0.71
CA ASP A 63 -11.24 -19.52 -1.76
C ASP A 63 -11.23 -18.62 -3.01
N LYS A 64 -11.97 -18.99 -4.05
CA LYS A 64 -12.05 -18.23 -5.32
C LYS A 64 -12.27 -16.71 -5.12
N PRO A 65 -13.17 -16.23 -4.23
CA PRO A 65 -13.34 -14.80 -4.00
C PRO A 65 -12.11 -14.13 -3.39
N PHE A 66 -11.37 -14.84 -2.54
CA PHE A 66 -10.10 -14.37 -1.99
C PHE A 66 -9.04 -14.25 -3.09
N LEU A 67 -8.89 -15.28 -3.93
CA LEU A 67 -7.92 -15.26 -5.03
C LEU A 67 -8.19 -14.09 -6.00
N ALA A 68 -9.45 -13.89 -6.39
CA ALA A 68 -9.81 -12.77 -7.25
C ALA A 68 -9.49 -11.40 -6.63
N ARG A 69 -9.65 -11.24 -5.31
CA ARG A 69 -9.25 -10.00 -4.60
C ARG A 69 -7.74 -9.88 -4.47
N LEU A 70 -7.05 -10.98 -4.28
CA LEU A 70 -5.58 -11.01 -4.20
C LEU A 70 -4.97 -10.61 -5.55
N ASP A 71 -5.47 -11.15 -6.66
CA ASP A 71 -4.98 -10.84 -8.01
C ASP A 71 -5.21 -9.35 -8.37
N ALA A 72 -6.36 -8.79 -7.98
CA ALA A 72 -6.65 -7.37 -8.17
C ALA A 72 -5.69 -6.49 -7.36
N LEU A 73 -5.41 -6.86 -6.12
CA LEU A 73 -4.45 -6.16 -5.27
C LEU A 73 -3.03 -6.28 -5.84
N ASP A 74 -2.62 -7.47 -6.27
CA ASP A 74 -1.30 -7.71 -6.87
C ASP A 74 -1.09 -6.84 -8.10
N SER A 75 -2.08 -6.80 -9.00
CA SER A 75 -2.06 -5.95 -10.19
C SER A 75 -1.95 -4.46 -9.83
N ALA A 76 -2.69 -4.01 -8.81
CA ALA A 76 -2.63 -2.63 -8.33
C ALA A 76 -1.24 -2.30 -7.76
N LEU A 77 -0.70 -3.16 -6.89
CA LEU A 77 0.62 -2.97 -6.27
C LEU A 77 1.76 -3.02 -7.29
N PHE A 78 1.69 -3.90 -8.30
CA PHE A 78 2.71 -4.00 -9.34
C PHE A 78 2.85 -2.70 -10.15
N ALA A 79 1.75 -1.95 -10.31
CA ALA A 79 1.75 -0.67 -11.00
C ALA A 79 2.29 0.50 -10.16
N GLU A 80 2.62 0.31 -8.87
CA GLU A 80 2.96 1.39 -7.95
C GLU A 80 4.44 1.81 -8.00
N PRO A 81 4.77 3.03 -8.46
CA PRO A 81 6.15 3.49 -8.52
C PRO A 81 6.83 3.50 -7.15
N CYS A 82 6.10 3.91 -6.11
CA CYS A 82 6.62 4.08 -4.76
C CYS A 82 7.11 2.76 -4.11
N LEU A 83 6.62 1.60 -4.59
CA LEU A 83 7.05 0.30 -4.10
C LEU A 83 8.36 -0.16 -4.74
N TRP A 84 8.60 0.22 -5.99
CA TRP A 84 9.87 -0.06 -6.70
C TRP A 84 10.98 0.90 -6.27
N GLU A 85 10.64 2.15 -5.96
CA GLU A 85 11.58 3.16 -5.47
C GLU A 85 12.08 2.86 -4.05
N ARG A 86 11.25 2.21 -3.23
CA ARG A 86 11.61 1.82 -1.86
C ARG A 86 11.14 0.39 -1.56
N PRO A 87 11.83 -0.63 -2.10
CA PRO A 87 11.44 -2.02 -1.91
C PRO A 87 11.59 -2.43 -0.44
N LEU A 88 10.67 -3.27 0.02
CA LEU A 88 10.81 -3.93 1.32
C LEU A 88 11.93 -4.96 1.23
N GLY A 89 12.93 -4.84 2.11
CA GLY A 89 13.95 -5.84 2.28
C GLY A 89 13.41 -7.03 3.07
N TRP A 90 13.65 -8.24 2.59
CA TRP A 90 13.39 -9.47 3.33
C TRP A 90 14.60 -9.80 4.20
N SER A 91 14.37 -10.27 5.42
CA SER A 91 15.44 -10.86 6.21
C SER A 91 15.83 -12.23 5.65
N THR A 92 17.09 -12.63 5.86
CA THR A 92 17.59 -13.96 5.48
C THR A 92 16.72 -15.10 6.04
N ALA A 93 16.17 -14.91 7.25
CA ALA A 93 15.31 -15.88 7.90
C ALA A 93 13.96 -16.04 7.17
N GLU A 94 13.34 -14.93 6.79
CA GLU A 94 12.09 -14.93 6.01
C GLU A 94 12.28 -15.59 4.65
N GLU A 95 13.36 -15.25 3.94
CA GLU A 95 13.66 -15.87 2.65
C GLU A 95 13.87 -17.40 2.77
N GLN A 96 14.57 -17.85 3.80
CA GLN A 96 14.77 -19.28 4.03
C GLN A 96 13.46 -20.00 4.37
N ALA A 97 12.59 -19.37 5.16
CA ALA A 97 11.26 -19.92 5.46
C ALA A 97 10.42 -20.08 4.18
N LEU A 98 10.41 -19.06 3.32
CA LEU A 98 9.72 -19.11 2.02
C LEU A 98 10.26 -20.23 1.12
N LYS A 99 11.59 -20.41 1.06
CA LYS A 99 12.24 -21.49 0.29
C LYS A 99 11.87 -22.89 0.81
N ARG A 100 11.65 -23.06 2.11
CA ARG A 100 11.19 -24.34 2.69
C ARG A 100 9.74 -24.63 2.32
N LEU A 101 8.87 -23.62 2.42
CA LEU A 101 7.45 -23.74 2.07
C LEU A 101 7.24 -24.09 0.59
N SER A 102 8.05 -23.54 -0.31
CA SER A 102 7.94 -23.83 -1.74
C SER A 102 8.40 -25.24 -2.13
N ARG A 103 9.31 -25.84 -1.35
CA ARG A 103 9.78 -27.22 -1.56
C ARG A 103 8.78 -28.28 -1.09
N GLY A 104 7.99 -27.99 -0.05
CA GLY A 104 6.97 -28.90 0.47
C GLY A 104 5.65 -28.93 -0.32
N ARG A 105 5.49 -28.07 -1.33
CA ARG A 105 4.30 -28.00 -2.21
C ARG A 105 4.51 -28.66 -3.58
N ARG A 106 5.67 -29.27 -3.84
CA ARG A 106 5.94 -30.01 -5.09
C ARG A 106 5.69 -31.50 -4.90
#